data_AF-A0A1G5C9L1-F1
#
_entry.id   AF-A0A1G5C9L1-F1
#
_cell.length_a   1.000
_cell.length_b   1.000
_cell.length_c   1.000
_cell.angle_alpha   90.00
_cell.angle_beta   90.00
_cell.angle_gamma   90.00
#
_symmetry.space_group_name_H-M   'P 1'
#
loop_
_entity.id
_entity.type
_entity.pdbx_description
1 polymer ?
#
loop_
_entity_poly.entity_id
_entity_poly.type
_entity_poly.pdbx_seq_one_letter_code
_entity_poly.pdbx_strand_id
1 'polypeptide(L)'
;MSEILEGLTPLRVRPKRIDAECYNRIRVRLMRSRRLPVRVNVPDHPGLEMIFTDDAWLGVDAARHDLPIISWSEFEAKARTGLHEPVRCRMGLYHTHAGLIMGSVLEALADNEWEYSYR
;
A
#
# COMPACT_ATOMS: atom_id res chain seq x y z
N MET A 1 -4.51 -13.10 7.10
CA MET A 1 -4.39 -11.68 7.48
C MET A 1 -2.90 -11.40 7.46
N SER A 2 -2.47 -10.38 6.72
CA SER A 2 -1.04 -10.12 6.50
C SER A 2 -0.31 -9.82 7.81
N GLU A 3 0.91 -10.32 7.98
CA GLU A 3 1.74 -10.13 9.17
C GLU A 3 1.94 -8.64 9.49
N ILE A 4 2.07 -7.79 8.47
CA ILE A 4 2.28 -6.34 8.66
C ILE A 4 1.06 -5.62 9.22
N LEU A 5 -0.12 -6.25 9.23
CA LEU A 5 -1.35 -5.70 9.78
C LEU A 5 -1.74 -6.32 11.13
N GLU A 6 -1.00 -7.32 11.60
CA GLU A 6 -1.31 -8.03 12.83
C GLU A 6 -1.24 -7.08 14.04
N GLY A 7 -2.26 -7.11 14.91
CA GLY A 7 -2.37 -6.22 16.06
C GLY A 7 -2.79 -4.78 15.74
N LEU A 8 -2.88 -4.38 14.47
CA LEU A 8 -3.34 -3.06 14.08
C LEU A 8 -4.87 -2.98 14.03
N THR A 9 -5.44 -1.94 14.63
CA THR A 9 -6.90 -1.70 14.58
C THR A 9 -7.19 -0.39 13.83
N PRO A 10 -7.78 -0.45 12.62
CA PRO A 10 -8.14 0.76 11.88
C PRO A 10 -9.32 1.47 12.53
N LEU A 11 -9.26 2.81 12.58
CA LEU A 11 -10.40 3.66 12.97
C LEU A 11 -11.59 3.45 12.03
N ARG A 12 -11.32 3.14 10.77
CA ARG A 12 -12.32 2.95 9.73
C ARG A 12 -11.82 2.01 8.65
N VAL A 13 -12.67 1.10 8.19
CA VAL A 13 -12.40 0.25 7.01
C VAL A 13 -13.41 0.55 5.92
N ARG A 14 -12.97 0.65 4.67
CA ARG A 14 -13.84 0.91 3.51
C ARG A 14 -13.47 0.02 2.32
N PRO A 15 -14.45 -0.38 1.49
CA PRO A 15 -14.15 -0.98 0.20
C PRO A 15 -13.49 0.08 -0.71
N LYS A 16 -12.46 -0.33 -1.45
CA LYS A 16 -11.78 0.51 -2.45
C LYS A 16 -11.56 -0.29 -3.73
N ARG A 17 -11.56 0.41 -4.86
CA ARG A 17 -11.07 -0.09 -6.14
C ARG A 17 -9.77 0.63 -6.48
N ILE A 18 -8.69 -0.12 -6.66
CA ILE A 18 -7.42 0.41 -7.15
C ILE A 18 -7.46 0.29 -8.67
N ASP A 19 -7.01 1.34 -9.35
CA ASP A 19 -6.84 1.29 -10.80
C ASP A 19 -5.94 0.11 -11.20
N ALA A 20 -6.24 -0.50 -12.34
CA ALA A 20 -5.56 -1.70 -12.78
C ALA A 20 -4.09 -1.46 -13.09
N GLU A 21 -3.76 -0.34 -13.74
CA GLU A 21 -2.39 0.03 -14.08
C GLU A 21 -1.57 0.28 -12.81
N CYS A 22 -2.11 1.10 -11.90
CA CYS A 22 -1.47 1.40 -10.62
C CYS A 22 -1.18 0.11 -9.83
N TYR A 23 -2.18 -0.77 -9.68
CA TYR A 23 -2.01 -2.02 -8.95
C TYR A 23 -0.97 -2.93 -9.63
N ASN A 24 -1.08 -3.13 -10.94
CA ASN A 24 -0.20 -4.04 -11.67
C ASN A 24 1.26 -3.56 -11.64
N ARG A 25 1.51 -2.24 -11.78
CA ARG A 25 2.86 -1.66 -11.70
C ARG A 25 3.52 -1.93 -10.35
N ILE A 26 2.81 -1.70 -9.25
CA ILE A 26 3.30 -2.01 -7.90
C ILE A 26 3.54 -3.53 -7.75
N ARG A 27 2.61 -4.37 -8.20
CA ARG A 27 2.77 -5.84 -8.13
C ARG A 27 3.98 -6.34 -8.90
N VAL A 28 4.25 -5.83 -10.10
CA VAL A 28 5.44 -6.21 -10.89
C VAL A 28 6.73 -5.84 -10.14
N ARG A 29 6.78 -4.68 -9.49
CA ARG A 29 7.92 -4.29 -8.65
C ARG A 29 8.10 -5.21 -7.45
N LEU A 30 7.00 -5.59 -6.78
CA LEU A 30 7.04 -6.56 -5.68
C LEU A 30 7.53 -7.93 -6.13
N MET A 31 7.08 -8.43 -7.28
CA MET A 31 7.55 -9.71 -7.84
C MET A 31 9.05 -9.74 -8.15
N ARG A 32 9.66 -8.56 -8.40
CA ARG A 32 11.11 -8.43 -8.63
C ARG A 32 11.91 -8.26 -7.34
N SER A 33 11.24 -7.99 -6.22
CA SER A 33 11.89 -7.82 -4.92
C SER A 33 12.34 -9.18 -4.39
N ARG A 34 13.58 -9.27 -3.92
CA ARG A 34 14.18 -10.55 -3.47
C ARG A 34 13.64 -11.06 -2.15
N ARG A 35 13.15 -10.15 -1.29
CA ARG A 35 12.66 -10.45 0.06
C ARG A 35 11.52 -9.50 0.38
N LEU A 36 10.50 -10.04 1.05
CA LEU A 36 9.41 -9.27 1.65
C LEU A 36 9.49 -9.38 3.19
N PRO A 37 8.91 -8.42 3.94
CA PRO A 37 8.36 -7.16 3.45
C PRO A 37 9.44 -6.23 2.88
N VAL A 38 9.07 -5.38 1.92
CA VAL A 38 9.93 -4.27 1.45
C VAL A 38 9.41 -2.95 1.94
N ARG A 39 10.33 -2.07 2.33
CA ARG A 39 10.03 -0.68 2.72
C ARG A 39 10.47 0.26 1.63
N VAL A 40 9.62 1.22 1.29
CA VAL A 40 9.84 2.16 0.18
C VAL A 40 9.42 3.56 0.62
N ASN A 41 10.28 4.54 0.38
CA ASN A 41 9.91 5.95 0.56
C ASN A 41 8.83 6.33 -0.44
N VAL A 42 7.81 7.08 0.00
CA VAL A 42 6.81 7.60 -0.92
C VAL A 42 7.33 8.90 -1.54
N PRO A 43 7.50 8.96 -2.88
CA PRO A 43 7.90 10.20 -3.56
C PRO A 43 6.94 11.35 -3.22
N ASP A 44 7.48 12.55 -3.08
CA ASP A 44 6.74 13.78 -2.76
C ASP A 44 5.99 13.79 -1.42
N HIS A 45 6.18 12.74 -0.59
CA HIS A 45 5.57 12.63 0.74
C HIS A 45 6.65 12.33 1.80
N PRO A 46 7.48 13.32 2.19
CA PRO A 46 8.54 13.13 3.17
C PRO A 46 8.02 12.56 4.49
N GLY A 47 8.71 11.55 5.02
CA GLY A 47 8.33 10.87 6.26
C GLY A 47 7.26 9.80 6.09
N LEU A 48 6.61 9.70 4.94
CA LEU A 48 5.71 8.59 4.62
C LEU A 48 6.52 7.46 3.96
N GLU A 49 6.43 6.27 4.54
CA GLU A 49 6.96 5.05 3.94
C GLU A 49 5.82 4.06 3.69
N MET A 50 6.00 3.22 2.67
CA MET A 50 5.14 2.08 2.41
C MET A 50 5.87 0.78 2.70
N ILE A 51 5.27 -0.05 3.53
CA ILE A 51 5.68 -1.41 3.83
C ILE A 51 4.80 -2.34 3.01
N PHE A 52 5.41 -3.10 2.11
CA PHE A 52 4.71 -3.98 1.18
C PHE A 52 4.96 -5.45 1.48
N THR A 53 3.89 -6.22 1.45
CA THR A 53 3.88 -7.67 1.31
C THR A 53 3.07 -8.05 0.05
N ASP A 54 2.93 -9.35 -0.21
CA ASP A 54 2.10 -9.83 -1.30
C ASP A 54 0.60 -9.61 -1.08
N ASP A 55 0.14 -9.57 0.17
CA ASP A 55 -1.27 -9.56 0.54
C ASP A 55 -1.73 -8.28 1.26
N ALA A 56 -0.80 -7.43 1.70
CA ALA A 56 -1.11 -6.11 2.24
C ALA A 56 -0.02 -5.06 1.95
N TRP A 57 -0.47 -3.82 1.78
CA TRP A 57 0.36 -2.62 1.61
C TRP A 57 0.01 -1.64 2.74
N LEU A 58 0.98 -1.26 3.56
CA LEU A 58 0.79 -0.42 4.74
C LEU A 58 1.61 0.86 4.62
N GLY A 59 0.93 2.01 4.68
CA GLY A 59 1.55 3.33 4.79
C GLY A 59 1.74 3.72 6.25
N VAL A 60 2.96 4.10 6.61
CA VAL A 60 3.36 4.50 7.97
C VAL A 60 4.04 5.86 7.97
N ASP A 61 3.88 6.60 9.05
CA ASP A 61 4.72 7.76 9.35
C ASP A 61 6.02 7.28 10.00
N ALA A 62 7.08 7.19 9.19
CA ALA A 62 8.40 6.70 9.58
C ALA A 62 9.13 7.68 10.54
N ALA A 63 8.68 8.93 10.64
CA ALA A 63 9.19 9.88 11.63
C ALA A 63 8.55 9.68 13.01
N ARG A 64 7.43 8.94 13.09
CA ARG A 64 6.66 8.71 14.32
C ARG A 64 6.58 7.23 14.69
N HIS A 65 7.73 6.56 14.75
CA HIS A 65 7.84 5.15 15.16
C HIS A 65 6.92 4.22 14.34
N ASP A 66 6.89 4.42 13.02
CA ASP A 66 6.04 3.67 12.09
C ASP A 66 4.55 3.71 12.47
N LEU A 67 4.06 4.87 12.92
CA LEU A 67 2.64 5.07 13.21
C LEU A 67 1.83 4.71 11.95
N PRO A 68 0.93 3.71 12.00
CA PRO A 68 0.15 3.33 10.84
C PRO A 68 -0.78 4.46 10.44
N ILE A 69 -0.85 4.73 9.13
CA ILE A 69 -1.67 5.79 8.56
C ILE A 69 -2.80 5.19 7.73
N ILE A 70 -2.45 4.34 6.76
CA ILE A 70 -3.37 3.77 5.78
C ILE A 70 -2.91 2.38 5.36
N SER A 71 -3.83 1.48 5.02
CA SER A 71 -3.49 0.17 4.44
C SER A 71 -4.42 -0.21 3.31
N TRP A 72 -3.93 -1.04 2.40
CA TRP A 72 -4.69 -1.79 1.39
C TRP A 72 -4.43 -3.27 1.58
N SER A 73 -5.46 -4.08 1.63
CA SER A 73 -5.37 -5.53 1.85
C SER A 73 -6.54 -6.26 1.21
N GLU A 74 -6.54 -7.59 1.29
CA GLU A 74 -7.61 -8.43 0.75
C GLU A 74 -7.86 -8.15 -0.75
N PHE A 75 -6.78 -8.12 -1.53
CA PHE A 75 -6.86 -7.85 -2.96
C PHE A 75 -7.60 -8.98 -3.70
N GLU A 76 -8.75 -8.67 -4.30
CA GLU A 76 -9.54 -9.61 -5.11
C GLU A 76 -8.98 -9.76 -6.54
N ALA A 77 -7.65 -9.82 -6.68
CA ALA A 77 -7.00 -9.80 -7.99
C ALA A 77 -7.28 -11.06 -8.84
N LYS A 78 -7.56 -12.21 -8.19
CA LYS A 78 -7.91 -13.48 -8.85
C LYS A 78 -9.35 -13.56 -9.34
N ALA A 79 -10.22 -12.67 -8.85
CA ALA A 79 -11.63 -12.62 -9.27
C ALA A 79 -11.83 -11.81 -10.56
N ARG A 80 -10.76 -11.20 -11.09
CA ARG A 80 -10.78 -10.41 -12.33
C ARG A 80 -10.81 -11.30 -13.55
N THR A 81 -11.54 -10.88 -14.58
CA THR A 81 -11.55 -11.56 -15.89
C THR A 81 -10.41 -11.10 -16.79
N GLY A 82 -9.80 -9.93 -16.49
CA GLY A 82 -8.68 -9.38 -17.24
C GLY A 82 -7.78 -8.44 -16.44
N LEU A 83 -6.55 -8.24 -16.91
CA LEU A 83 -5.54 -7.39 -16.24
C LEU A 83 -5.87 -5.89 -16.25
N HIS A 84 -6.78 -5.45 -17.13
CA HIS A 84 -7.24 -4.07 -17.25
C HIS A 84 -8.37 -3.74 -16.26
N GLU A 85 -8.93 -4.73 -15.57
CA GLU A 85 -9.99 -4.49 -14.60
C GLU A 85 -9.41 -3.97 -13.28
N PRO A 86 -10.07 -2.99 -12.64
CA PRO A 86 -9.63 -2.47 -11.35
C PRO A 86 -9.70 -3.54 -10.25
N VAL A 87 -8.79 -3.47 -9.28
CA VAL A 87 -8.71 -4.44 -8.18
C VAL A 87 -9.52 -3.96 -6.99
N ARG A 88 -10.50 -4.77 -6.55
CA ARG A 88 -11.20 -4.55 -5.29
C ARG A 88 -10.30 -4.94 -4.12
N CYS A 89 -10.34 -4.16 -3.06
CA CYS A 89 -9.59 -4.39 -1.83
C CYS A 89 -10.31 -3.73 -0.65
N ARG A 90 -9.83 -4.02 0.56
CA ARG A 90 -10.17 -3.29 1.77
C ARG A 90 -9.11 -2.25 2.07
N MET A 91 -9.56 -1.05 2.38
CA MET A 91 -8.71 0.06 2.79
C MET A 91 -8.95 0.37 4.28
N GLY A 92 -7.91 0.21 5.10
CA GLY A 92 -7.92 0.54 6.53
C GLY A 92 -7.33 1.93 6.76
N LEU A 93 -8.03 2.78 7.51
CA LEU A 93 -7.60 4.12 7.88
C LEU A 93 -7.31 4.15 9.39
N TYR A 94 -6.06 4.43 9.75
CA TYR A 94 -5.57 4.45 11.13
C TYR A 94 -5.39 5.87 11.68
N HIS A 95 -5.34 6.86 10.77
CA HIS A 95 -5.26 8.28 11.11
C HIS A 95 -6.49 9.03 10.58
N THR A 96 -6.94 10.07 11.29
CA THR A 96 -8.15 10.86 10.94
C THR A 96 -8.05 11.50 9.56
N HIS A 97 -6.84 11.87 9.14
CA HIS A 97 -6.56 12.48 7.84
C HIS A 97 -6.01 11.51 6.79
N ALA A 98 -5.98 10.20 7.07
CA ALA A 98 -5.44 9.19 6.15
C ALA A 98 -6.15 9.18 4.78
N GLY A 99 -7.41 9.62 4.73
CA GLY A 99 -8.16 9.70 3.47
C GLY A 99 -7.57 10.69 2.46
N LEU A 100 -6.79 11.70 2.90
CA LEU A 100 -6.23 12.71 2.00
C LEU A 100 -5.16 12.16 1.05
N ILE A 101 -4.51 11.05 1.43
CA ILE A 101 -3.37 10.47 0.72
C ILE A 101 -3.72 9.16 -0.01
N MET A 102 -5.00 8.77 -0.03
CA MET A 102 -5.43 7.43 -0.47
C MET A 102 -5.19 7.12 -1.97
N GLY A 103 -5.06 8.15 -2.80
CA GLY A 103 -4.80 8.02 -4.24
C GLY A 103 -3.34 8.34 -4.57
N SER A 104 -2.89 9.52 -4.12
CA SER A 104 -1.58 10.07 -4.47
C SER A 104 -0.42 9.15 -4.08
N VAL A 105 -0.53 8.41 -2.97
CA VAL A 105 0.54 7.51 -2.51
C VAL A 105 0.79 6.35 -3.49
N LEU A 106 -0.28 5.69 -3.92
CA LEU A 106 -0.15 4.55 -4.84
C LEU A 106 0.23 5.02 -6.24
N GLU A 107 -0.28 6.17 -6.68
CA GLU A 107 0.10 6.81 -7.95
C GLU A 107 1.59 7.18 -7.95
N ALA A 108 2.07 7.87 -6.91
CA ALA A 108 3.47 8.23 -6.76
C ALA A 108 4.40 7.00 -6.83
N LEU A 109 4.03 5.90 -6.18
CA LEU A 109 4.81 4.65 -6.20
C LEU A 109 4.68 3.86 -7.50
N ALA A 110 3.58 4.03 -8.23
CA ALA A 110 3.40 3.40 -9.54
C ALA A 110 4.22 4.10 -10.62
N ASP A 111 4.34 5.43 -10.53
CA ASP A 111 4.91 6.29 -11.58
C ASP A 111 6.39 6.60 -11.38
N ASN A 112 6.93 6.39 -10.18
CA ASN A 112 8.33 6.63 -9.87
C ASN A 112 9.11 5.36 -9.55
N GLU A 113 10.44 5.47 -9.57
CA GLU A 113 11.34 4.42 -9.09
C GLU A 113 11.26 4.29 -7.56
N TRP A 114 11.45 3.07 -7.07
CA TRP A 114 11.37 2.78 -5.65
C TRP A 114 12.70 3.06 -4.96
N GLU A 115 12.68 4.01 -4.05
CA GLU A 115 13.77 4.22 -3.11
C GLU A 115 13.54 3.33 -1.88
N TYR A 116 14.30 2.24 -1.78
CA TYR A 116 14.16 1.28 -0.69
C TYR A 116 14.74 1.83 0.62
N SER A 117 13.99 1.68 1.70
CA SER A 117 14.41 2.02 3.07
C SER A 117 14.84 0.75 3.81
N TYR A 118 15.91 0.85 4.61
CA TYR A 118 16.49 -0.26 5.39
C TYR A 118 16.36 -0.07 6.91
N ARG A 119 15.42 0.77 7.35
CA ARG A 119 15.12 0.97 8.77
C ARG A 119 14.56 -0.29 9.42
#